data_AF-A0A645B2J0-F1
#
_entry.id   AF-A0A645B2J0-F1
#
_cell.length_a   1.000
_cell.length_b   1.000
_cell.length_c   1.000
_cell.angle_alpha   90.00
_cell.angle_beta   90.00
_cell.angle_gamma   90.00
#
_symmetry.space_group_name_H-M   'P 1'
#
loop_
_entity.id
_entity.type
_entity.pdbx_description
1 polymer ?
#
loop_
_entity_poly.entity_id
_entity_poly.type
_entity_poly.pdbx_seq_one_letter_code
_entity_poly.pdbx_strand_id
1 'polypeptide(L)' 'MLPKIQAAVLFAKSKPGRRAIITSLDKAVDALHGAAGTTITL' A
#
# COMPACT_ATOMS: atom_id res chain seq x y z
N MET A 1 -6.43 4.50 11.60
CA MET A 1 -6.12 4.09 10.21
C MET A 1 -5.88 5.27 9.28
N LEU A 2 -6.65 6.36 9.41
CA LEU A 2 -6.55 7.61 8.63
C LEU A 2 -5.12 8.09 8.28
N PRO A 3 -4.17 8.25 9.22
CA PRO A 3 -2.83 8.76 8.86
C PRO A 3 -2.05 7.81 7.93
N LYS A 4 -2.30 6.49 8.02
CA LYS A 4 -1.68 5.51 7.11
C LYS A 4 -2.20 5.65 5.69
N ILE A 5 -3.51 5.88 5.53
CA ILE A 5 -4.15 6.10 4.24
C ILE A 5 -3.64 7.40 3.61
N GLN A 6 -3.58 8.49 4.38
CA GLN A 6 -3.07 9.77 3.89
C GLN A 6 -1.62 9.65 3.38
N ALA A 7 -0.73 9.01 4.15
CA ALA A 7 0.65 8.78 3.74
C ALA A 7 0.76 7.90 2.48
N ALA A 8 -0.02 6.82 2.42
CA ALA A 8 -0.02 5.90 1.27
C ALA A 8 -0.52 6.58 -0.02
N VAL A 9 -1.57 7.40 0.07
CA VAL A 9 -2.08 8.19 -1.06
C VAL A 9 -1.05 9.23 -1.50
N LEU A 10 -0.40 9.95 -0.57
CA LEU A 10 0.67 10.89 -0.90
C LEU A 10 1.83 10.19 -1.63
N PHE A 11 2.21 8.98 -1.18
CA PHE A 11 3.25 8.19 -1.85
C PHE A 11 2.82 7.74 -3.25
N ALA A 12 1.61 7.19 -3.42
CA ALA A 12 1.10 6.78 -4.72
C ALA A 12 1.03 7.97 -5.70
N LYS A 13 0.67 9.17 -5.22
CA LYS A 13 0.63 10.41 -6.04
C LYS A 13 2.00 10.88 -6.50
N SER A 14 3.05 10.54 -5.78
CA SER A 14 4.34 11.19 -5.95
C SER A 14 5.00 10.92 -7.31
N LYS A 15 4.76 9.76 -7.94
CA LYS A 15 5.21 9.43 -9.31
C LYS A 15 4.30 8.37 -9.95
N PRO A 16 4.14 8.37 -11.29
CA PRO A 16 3.41 7.32 -12.01
C PRO A 16 3.93 5.92 -11.70
N GLY A 17 3.01 4.96 -11.59
CA GLY A 17 3.33 3.55 -11.34
C GLY A 17 3.71 3.22 -9.89
N ARG A 18 3.72 4.19 -8.96
CA ARG A 18 3.95 3.92 -7.54
C ARG A 18 2.71 3.29 -6.90
N ARG A 19 2.97 2.30 -6.05
CA ARG A 19 1.98 1.56 -5.26
C ARG A 19 2.39 1.57 -3.80
N ALA A 20 1.45 1.81 -2.90
CA ALA A 20 1.62 1.57 -1.47
C ALA A 20 0.78 0.35 -1.04
N ILE A 21 1.26 -0.39 -0.05
CA ILE A 21 0.55 -1.55 0.49
C ILE A 21 0.48 -1.39 2.00
N ILE A 22 -0.73 -1.49 2.56
CA ILE A 22 -0.95 -1.54 4.01
C ILE A 22 -1.35 -2.98 4.35
N THR A 23 -0.52 -3.67 5.13
CA THR A 23 -0.74 -5.07 5.50
C THR A 23 -0.24 -5.35 6.92
N SER A 24 -0.61 -6.50 7.48
CA SER A 24 -0.03 -7.04 8.70
C SER A 24 1.34 -7.65 8.40
N LEU A 25 2.25 -7.59 9.37
CA LEU A 25 3.66 -7.99 9.20
C LEU A 25 3.80 -9.47 8.79
N ASP A 26 3.00 -10.35 9.37
CA ASP A 26 2.94 -11.78 9.08
C ASP A 26 2.56 -12.09 7.62
N LYS A 27 1.82 -11.18 6.97
CA LYS A 27 1.36 -11.31 5.58
C LYS A 27 2.14 -10.44 4.60
N ALA A 28 3.33 -9.96 4.97
CA ALA A 28 4.10 -9.04 4.13
C ALA A 28 4.44 -9.65 2.76
N VAL A 29 4.86 -10.92 2.74
CA VAL A 29 5.22 -11.63 1.49
C VAL A 29 4.00 -11.84 0.60
N ASP A 30 2.87 -12.30 1.15
CA ASP A 30 1.63 -12.48 0.40
C ASP A 30 1.10 -11.17 -0.17
N ALA A 31 1.25 -10.08 0.58
CA ALA A 31 0.82 -8.76 0.15
C ALA A 31 1.65 -8.24 -1.03
N LEU A 32 2.95 -8.56 -1.11
CA LEU A 32 3.78 -8.24 -2.29
C LEU A 32 3.27 -8.94 -3.55
N HIS A 33 2.78 -10.18 -3.42
CA HIS A 33 2.14 -10.95 -4.49
C HIS A 33 0.68 -10.56 -4.76
N GLY A 34 0.10 -9.63 -3.98
CA GLY A 34 -1.29 -9.20 -4.13
C GLY A 34 -2.33 -10.15 -3.54
N ALA A 35 -1.91 -11.16 -2.77
CA ALA A 35 -2.79 -12.12 -2.11
C ALA A 35 -3.27 -11.66 -0.71
N ALA A 36 -2.75 -10.53 -0.20
CA ALA A 36 -3.12 -9.97 1.10
C ALA A 36 -2.98 -8.44 1.15
N GLY A 37 -3.55 -7.85 2.20
CA GLY A 37 -3.44 -6.41 2.49
C GLY A 37 -4.31 -5.52 1.60
N THR A 38 -4.10 -4.21 1.73
CA THR A 38 -4.78 -3.18 0.93
C THR A 38 -3.76 -2.49 0.05
N THR A 39 -3.94 -2.63 -1.27
CA THR A 39 -3.11 -1.97 -2.28
C THR A 39 -3.73 -0.63 -2.66
N ILE A 40 -2.92 0.43 -2.63
CA ILE A 40 -3.31 1.80 -3.01
C ILE A 40 -2.51 2.20 -4.25
N THR A 41 -3.22 2.51 -5.33
CA THR A 41 -2.71 2.91 -6.66
C THR A 41 -3.49 4.12 -7.18
N LEU A 42 -2.95 4.84 -8.17
CA LEU A 42 -3.57 6.01 -8.80
C LEU A 42 -3.39 6.00 -10.32
#